data_AF-A0A8J6LFM4-F1
#
_entry.id   AF-A0A8J6LFM4-F1
#
_cell.length_a   1.000
_cell.length_b   1.000
_cell.length_c   1.000
_cell.angle_alpha   90.00
_cell.angle_beta   90.00
_cell.angle_gamma   90.00
#
_symmetry.space_group_name_H-M   'P 1'
#
loop_
_entity.id
_entity.type
_entity.pdbx_description
1 polymer ?
#
loop_
_entity_poly.entity_id
_entity_poly.type
_entity_poly.pdbx_seq_one_letter_code
_entity_poly.pdbx_strand_id
1 'polypeptide(L)'
;MMIPSDGFSEILEKQLADAKGETPDPKKSFYMFIAGLHLRSSGTVRLKSNNPFDYPLIDARFLSDPDNVDVDTLYEGVQLAGGYKAF
;
A
#
# COMPACT_ATOMS: atom_id res chain seq x y z
N MET A 1 -10.13 17.65 -5.13
CA MET A 1 -8.67 17.41 -5.19
C MET A 1 -8.45 16.29 -6.19
N MET A 2 -8.10 16.63 -7.43
CA MET A 2 -7.53 15.64 -8.35
C MET A 2 -6.19 15.23 -7.72
N ILE A 3 -5.98 13.93 -7.47
CA ILE A 3 -4.63 13.44 -7.28
C ILE A 3 -3.91 13.78 -8.59
N PRO A 4 -2.82 14.57 -8.57
CA PRO A 4 -2.03 14.83 -9.76
C PRO A 4 -1.64 13.48 -10.37
N SER A 5 -2.02 13.22 -11.63
CA SER A 5 -1.84 11.93 -12.31
C SER A 5 -0.37 11.49 -12.43
N ASP A 6 0.53 12.43 -12.21
CA ASP A 6 1.99 12.38 -12.24
C ASP A 6 2.61 11.96 -10.90
N GLY A 7 1.95 12.18 -9.76
CA GLY A 7 2.53 11.91 -8.45
C GLY A 7 2.68 10.41 -8.11
N PHE A 8 1.75 9.57 -8.56
CA PHE A 8 1.86 8.11 -8.35
C PHE A 8 2.99 7.51 -9.18
N SER A 9 3.12 7.95 -10.44
CA SER A 9 4.19 7.53 -11.34
C SER A 9 5.56 7.93 -10.80
N GLU A 10 5.70 9.13 -10.27
CA GLU A 10 6.97 9.61 -9.69
C GLU A 10 7.38 8.82 -8.43
N ILE A 11 6.42 8.48 -7.56
CA ILE A 11 6.66 7.64 -6.39
C ILE A 11 7.08 6.23 -6.82
N LEU A 12 6.40 5.67 -7.82
CA LEU A 12 6.71 4.35 -8.35
C LEU A 12 8.12 4.31 -8.96
N GLU A 13 8.48 5.30 -9.78
CA GLU A 13 9.81 5.41 -10.38
C GLU A 13 10.92 5.53 -9.32
N LYS A 14 10.68 6.30 -8.25
CA LYS A 14 11.64 6.42 -7.12
C LYS A 14 11.80 5.10 -6.36
N GLN A 15 10.70 4.41 -6.05
CA GLN A 15 10.76 3.10 -5.37
C GLN A 15 11.50 2.04 -6.21
N LEU A 16 11.47 2.17 -7.53
CA LEU A 16 12.19 1.27 -8.44
C LEU A 16 13.69 1.55 -8.54
N ALA A 17 14.08 2.82 -8.42
CA ALA A 17 15.48 3.22 -8.44
C ALA A 17 16.24 2.73 -7.19
N ASP A 18 15.56 2.66 -6.04
CA ASP A 18 16.17 2.43 -4.73
C ASP A 18 16.55 0.96 -4.43
N ALA A 19 16.12 -0.01 -5.25
CA ALA A 19 16.34 -1.43 -4.95
C ALA A 19 17.72 -1.98 -5.36
N LYS A 20 18.53 -1.26 -6.18
CA LYS A 20 19.92 -1.64 -6.55
C LYS A 20 20.67 -0.58 -7.38
N GLY A 21 20.11 0.62 -7.57
CA GLY A 21 20.69 1.65 -8.46
C GLY A 21 20.49 1.39 -9.95
N GLU A 22 19.75 0.34 -10.30
CA GLU A 22 19.37 0.02 -11.68
C GLU A 22 17.85 0.04 -11.78
N THR A 23 17.31 0.90 -12.64
CA THR A 23 15.88 0.88 -12.95
C THR A 23 15.59 -0.39 -13.77
N PRO A 24 14.63 -1.22 -13.36
CA PRO A 24 14.28 -2.41 -14.12
C PRO A 24 13.80 -2.01 -15.53
N ASP A 25 14.31 -2.66 -16.58
CA ASP A 25 13.84 -2.44 -17.95
C ASP A 25 12.32 -2.71 -17.98
N PRO A 26 11.48 -1.72 -18.27
CA PRO A 26 10.03 -1.88 -18.21
C PRO A 26 9.51 -2.92 -19.22
N LYS A 27 10.30 -3.26 -20.26
CA LYS A 27 9.97 -4.34 -21.20
C LYS A 27 10.31 -5.73 -20.68
N LYS A 28 11.09 -5.83 -19.60
CA LYS A 28 11.58 -7.08 -18.99
C LYS A 28 11.13 -7.25 -17.54
N SER A 29 10.22 -6.38 -17.09
CA SER A 29 9.79 -6.31 -15.71
C SER A 29 8.27 -6.37 -15.64
N PHE A 30 7.76 -6.96 -14.57
CA PHE A 30 6.34 -6.92 -14.23
C PHE A 30 6.19 -6.54 -12.76
N TYR A 31 5.06 -5.94 -12.42
CA TYR A 31 4.70 -5.62 -11.04
C TYR A 31 3.64 -6.59 -10.56
N MET A 32 3.72 -6.91 -9.27
CA MET A 32 2.70 -7.68 -8.59
C MET A 32 2.21 -6.89 -7.39
N PHE A 33 0.91 -6.69 -7.34
CA PHE A 33 0.25 -5.96 -6.26
C PHE A 33 -0.37 -6.97 -5.28
N ILE A 34 0.03 -6.89 -4.01
CA ILE A 34 -0.53 -7.72 -2.94
C ILE A 34 -1.55 -6.88 -2.17
N ALA A 35 -2.78 -7.40 -2.05
CA ALA A 35 -3.89 -6.73 -1.39
C ALA A 35 -4.56 -7.64 -0.37
N GLY A 36 -4.73 -7.15 0.85
CA GLY A 36 -5.55 -7.81 1.87
C GLY A 36 -7.03 -7.58 1.60
N LEU A 37 -7.79 -8.64 1.35
CA LEU A 37 -9.22 -8.54 1.02
C LEU A 37 -10.15 -8.54 2.24
N HIS A 38 -9.63 -8.97 3.39
CA HIS A 38 -10.39 -9.13 4.63
C HIS A 38 -9.60 -8.62 5.84
N LEU A 39 -9.17 -7.36 5.76
CA LEU A 39 -8.46 -6.70 6.86
C LEU A 39 -9.36 -6.59 8.09
N ARG A 40 -8.80 -6.85 9.27
CA ARG A 40 -9.43 -6.71 10.59
C ARG A 40 -9.17 -5.35 11.20
N SER A 41 -8.09 -4.67 10.82
CA SER A 41 -7.81 -3.29 11.25
C SER A 41 -8.97 -2.37 10.89
N SER A 42 -9.30 -1.44 11.79
CA SER A 42 -10.40 -0.48 11.59
C SER A 42 -9.95 0.92 11.92
N GLY A 43 -9.98 1.85 10.96
CA GLY A 43 -9.64 3.26 11.18
C GLY A 43 -10.84 4.12 11.62
N THR A 44 -10.63 5.43 11.69
CA THR A 44 -11.71 6.42 11.85
C THR A 44 -11.56 7.58 10.87
N VAL A 45 -12.71 8.12 10.44
CA VAL A 45 -12.80 9.36 9.69
C VAL A 45 -13.75 10.29 10.44
N ARG A 46 -13.30 11.50 10.75
CA ARG A 46 -14.06 12.48 11.54
C ARG A 46 -14.02 13.84 10.86
N LEU A 47 -15.11 14.60 10.97
CA LEU A 47 -15.10 15.99 10.55
C LEU A 47 -14.11 16.78 11.42
N LYS A 48 -13.27 17.60 10.79
CA LYS A 48 -12.36 18.51 11.48
C LYS A 48 -13.09 19.74 12.01
N SER A 49 -14.11 20.19 11.29
CA SER A 49 -14.94 21.35 11.63
C SER A 49 -16.32 21.23 10.95
N ASN A 50 -17.19 22.22 11.14
CA ASN A 50 -18.46 22.33 10.44
C ASN A 50 -18.33 22.93 9.01
N ASN A 51 -17.13 23.35 8.60
CA ASN A 51 -16.89 23.87 7.26
C ASN A 51 -16.68 22.70 6.28
N PRO A 52 -17.53 22.52 5.24
CA PRO A 52 -17.40 21.40 4.29
C PRO A 52 -16.15 21.47 3.40
N PHE A 53 -15.44 22.61 3.39
CA PHE A 53 -14.18 22.76 2.65
C PHE A 53 -12.94 22.36 3.48
N ASP A 54 -13.09 22.14 4.78
CA ASP A 54 -12.00 21.66 5.61
C ASP A 54 -11.82 20.14 5.41
N TYR A 55 -10.59 19.71 5.16
CA TYR A 55 -10.28 18.28 5.07
C TYR A 55 -10.59 17.55 6.39
N PRO A 56 -11.14 16.32 6.32
CA PRO A 56 -11.44 15.55 7.52
C PRO A 56 -10.16 15.10 8.24
N LEU A 57 -10.31 14.70 9.50
CA LEU A 57 -9.30 13.96 10.24
C LEU A 57 -9.42 12.49 9.86
N ILE A 58 -8.34 11.90 9.35
CA ILE A 58 -8.27 10.49 8.95
C ILE A 58 -7.20 9.81 9.81
N ASP A 59 -7.61 8.77 10.53
CA ASP A 59 -6.70 7.84 11.20
C ASP A 59 -6.98 6.44 10.66
N ALA A 60 -6.17 5.99 9.70
CA ALA A 60 -6.42 4.73 8.99
C ALA A 60 -6.17 3.49 9.85
N ARG A 61 -5.31 3.60 10.88
CA ARG A 61 -4.84 2.49 11.71
C ARG A 61 -4.51 1.21 10.91
N PHE A 62 -3.77 1.34 9.81
CA PHE A 62 -3.37 0.18 9.02
C PHE A 62 -2.55 -0.80 9.87
N LEU A 63 -2.79 -2.11 9.68
CA LEU A 63 -2.04 -3.18 10.33
C LEU A 63 -2.06 -3.10 11.87
N SER A 64 -3.16 -2.59 12.43
CA SER A 64 -3.34 -2.35 13.87
C SER A 64 -4.22 -3.40 14.54
N ASP A 65 -4.63 -4.44 13.82
CA ASP A 65 -5.39 -5.52 14.42
C ASP A 65 -4.53 -6.19 15.52
N PRO A 66 -5.08 -6.43 16.72
CA PRO A 66 -4.30 -6.85 17.88
C PRO A 66 -3.70 -8.25 17.74
N ASP A 67 -4.22 -9.04 16.80
CA ASP A 67 -3.81 -10.43 16.56
C ASP A 67 -2.84 -10.55 15.38
N ASN A 68 -2.41 -9.42 14.77
CA ASN A 68 -1.52 -9.32 13.60
C ASN A 68 -2.01 -10.06 12.34
N VAL A 69 -3.29 -10.40 12.25
CA VAL A 69 -3.86 -11.15 11.11
C VAL A 69 -3.63 -10.42 9.79
N ASP A 70 -3.71 -9.09 9.79
CA ASP A 70 -3.53 -8.30 8.58
C ASP A 70 -2.08 -8.36 8.07
N VAL A 71 -1.12 -8.26 9.00
CA VAL A 71 0.31 -8.33 8.70
C VAL A 71 0.68 -9.73 8.21
N ASP A 72 0.23 -10.76 8.93
CA ASP A 72 0.55 -12.15 8.61
C ASP A 72 -0.01 -12.54 7.25
N THR A 73 -1.26 -12.17 6.95
CA THR A 73 -1.89 -12.45 5.64
C THR A 73 -1.14 -11.78 4.50
N LEU A 74 -0.73 -10.51 4.65
CA LEU A 74 0.04 -9.83 3.63
C LEU A 74 1.44 -10.44 3.47
N TYR A 75 2.08 -10.84 4.58
CA TYR A 75 3.38 -11.50 4.55
C TYR A 75 3.34 -12.85 3.82
N GLU A 76 2.29 -13.64 4.03
CA GLU A 76 2.04 -14.85 3.25
C GLU A 76 1.87 -14.55 1.75
N GLY A 77 1.12 -13.50 1.41
CA GLY A 77 0.99 -13.04 0.03
C GLY A 77 2.33 -12.69 -0.63
N VAL A 78 3.23 -12.02 0.10
CA VAL A 78 4.60 -11.70 -0.37
C VAL A 78 5.44 -12.96 -0.55
N GLN A 79 5.34 -13.94 0.36
CA GLN A 79 6.06 -15.22 0.22
C GLN A 79 5.58 -16.02 -0.99
N LEU A 80 4.27 -16.07 -1.23
CA LEU A 80 3.68 -16.72 -2.40
C LEU A 80 4.16 -16.03 -3.69
N ALA A 81 4.12 -14.70 -3.72
CA ALA A 81 4.66 -13.90 -4.81
C ALA A 81 6.14 -14.17 -5.10
N GLY A 82 6.95 -14.28 -4.04
CA GLY A 82 8.39 -14.55 -4.14
C GLY A 82 8.74 -16.03 -4.40
N GLY A 83 7.75 -16.94 -4.42
CA GLY A 83 7.98 -18.37 -4.60
C GLY A 83 8.60 -19.08 -3.39
N TYR A 84 8.55 -18.49 -2.20
CA TYR A 84 9.16 -19.04 -0.97
C TYR A 84 8.30 -20.12 -0.28
N LYS A 85 7.06 -20.31 -0.72
CA LYS A 85 6.20 -21.45 -0.34
C LYS A 85 5.59 -22.08 -1.60
N ALA A 86 6.33 -22.99 -2.22
CA ALA A 86 5.74 -24.03 -3.07
C ALA A 86 5.53 -25.28 -2.20
N PHE A 87 4.37 -25.91 -2.36
CA PHE A 87 3.85 -27.04 -1.57
C PHE A 87 4.84 -28.15 -1.27
#